data_AF-A0A4Q0Y741-F1
#
_entry.id   AF-A0A4Q0Y741-F1
#
_cell.length_a   1.000
_cell.length_b   1.000
_cell.length_c   1.000
_cell.angle_alpha   90.00
_cell.angle_beta   90.00
_cell.angle_gamma   90.00
#
_symmetry.space_group_name_H-M   'P 1'
#
loop_
_entity.id
_entity.type
_entity.pdbx_description
1 polymer ?
#
loop_
_entity_poly.entity_id
_entity_poly.type
_entity_poly.pdbx_seq_one_letter_code
_entity_poly.pdbx_strand_id
1 'polypeptide(L)'
;MGEKNRVLLKIAKEAIETTFENKKVNKESYLENYDFLKEQEATFVTLTLNGKLRGCIGSLIAHRTLFDDLINNAKAAAFSDPRFNPLTKDEFEKIKIEISILTKPEPLEYKDFEDLKSKLIPKKHGVILQLDGHRATFLPQVWDELSTFEEFMVHLCQKAGLNPQKLSTYPKIETYEAIKIKE
;
A
#
# COMPACT_ATOMS: atom_id res chain seq x y z
N MET A 1 17.59 4.89 -11.09
CA MET A 1 17.01 4.03 -10.02
C MET A 1 18.11 3.58 -9.07
N GLY A 2 18.00 3.93 -7.78
CA GLY A 2 18.98 3.56 -6.74
C GLY A 2 18.97 2.07 -6.39
N GLU A 3 20.00 1.60 -5.69
CA GLU A 3 20.21 0.18 -5.37
C GLU A 3 19.03 -0.44 -4.61
N LYS A 4 18.57 0.21 -3.52
CA LYS A 4 17.40 -0.23 -2.73
C LYS A 4 16.18 -0.55 -3.61
N ASN A 5 15.86 0.34 -4.55
CA ASN A 5 14.71 0.17 -5.44
C ASN A 5 14.87 -1.04 -6.37
N ARG A 6 16.08 -1.26 -6.93
CA ARG A 6 16.35 -2.42 -7.79
C ARG A 6 16.21 -3.73 -7.02
N VAL A 7 16.71 -3.77 -5.78
CA VAL A 7 16.61 -4.94 -4.90
C VAL A 7 15.16 -5.28 -4.61
N LEU A 8 14.34 -4.28 -4.25
CA LEU A 8 12.92 -4.49 -3.95
C LEU A 8 12.15 -5.02 -5.17
N LEU A 9 12.34 -4.42 -6.35
CA LEU A 9 11.71 -4.90 -7.59
C LEU A 9 12.15 -6.33 -7.93
N LYS A 10 13.44 -6.64 -7.77
CA LYS A 10 13.98 -7.99 -7.96
C LYS A 10 13.33 -9.01 -7.02
N ILE A 11 13.23 -8.69 -5.72
CA ILE A 11 12.59 -9.56 -4.72
C ILE A 11 11.13 -9.82 -5.10
N ALA A 12 10.37 -8.79 -5.47
CA ALA A 12 8.97 -8.94 -5.87
C ALA A 12 8.83 -9.83 -7.12
N LYS A 13 9.71 -9.65 -8.11
CA LYS A 13 9.73 -10.47 -9.33
C LYS A 13 10.07 -11.93 -9.03
N GLU A 14 11.12 -12.17 -8.25
CA GLU A 14 11.53 -13.52 -7.81
C GLU A 14 10.41 -14.20 -7.01
N ALA A 15 9.70 -13.46 -6.14
CA ALA A 15 8.57 -13.98 -5.38
C ALA A 15 7.50 -14.57 -6.31
N ILE A 16 7.12 -13.83 -7.35
CA ILE A 16 6.11 -14.29 -8.31
C ILE A 16 6.65 -15.47 -9.13
N GLU A 17 7.91 -15.38 -9.60
CA GLU A 17 8.57 -16.43 -10.39
C GLU A 17 8.57 -17.80 -9.68
N THR A 18 8.71 -17.84 -8.35
CA THR A 18 8.66 -19.11 -7.58
C THR A 18 7.36 -19.91 -7.73
N THR A 19 6.29 -19.32 -8.28
CA THR A 19 5.03 -20.04 -8.53
C THR A 19 5.04 -20.75 -9.88
N PHE A 20 5.82 -20.25 -10.84
CA PHE A 20 5.96 -20.85 -12.17
C PHE A 20 7.16 -21.79 -12.28
N GLU A 21 8.17 -21.58 -11.44
CA GLU A 21 9.40 -22.35 -11.42
C GLU A 21 9.62 -22.95 -10.04
N ASN A 22 10.26 -24.13 -9.97
CA ASN A 22 10.59 -24.77 -8.69
C ASN A 22 11.82 -24.11 -8.02
N LYS A 23 11.79 -22.78 -7.92
CA LYS A 23 12.81 -21.93 -7.30
C LYS A 23 12.30 -21.42 -5.96
N LYS A 24 13.21 -21.12 -5.04
CA LYS A 24 12.92 -20.43 -3.78
C LYS A 24 13.67 -19.12 -3.72
N VAL A 25 13.05 -18.09 -3.16
CA VAL A 25 13.76 -16.86 -2.83
C VAL A 25 14.66 -17.14 -1.63
N ASN A 26 15.96 -16.87 -1.77
CA ASN A 26 16.93 -17.05 -0.69
C ASN A 26 16.86 -15.85 0.26
N LYS A 27 16.02 -15.98 1.31
CA LYS A 27 15.77 -14.93 2.30
C LYS A 27 17.06 -14.55 3.03
N GLU A 28 17.83 -15.55 3.46
CA GLU A 28 19.05 -15.36 4.25
C GLU A 28 20.06 -14.49 3.50
N SER A 29 20.29 -14.79 2.22
CA SER A 29 21.19 -14.01 1.37
C SER A 29 20.77 -12.54 1.26
N TYR A 30 19.48 -12.25 1.13
CA TYR A 30 19.01 -10.86 1.08
C TYR A 30 19.18 -10.15 2.43
N LEU A 31 18.83 -10.81 3.54
CA LEU A 31 18.89 -10.21 4.87
C LEU A 31 20.32 -10.01 5.39
N GLU A 32 21.30 -10.75 4.87
CA GLU A 32 22.73 -10.54 5.16
C GLU A 32 23.30 -9.30 4.45
N ASN A 33 22.79 -8.97 3.26
CA ASN A 33 23.32 -7.88 2.44
C ASN A 33 22.54 -6.56 2.59
N TYR A 34 21.29 -6.62 3.08
CA TYR A 34 20.38 -5.47 3.06
C TYR A 34 19.56 -5.37 4.36
N ASP A 35 20.11 -4.67 5.36
CA ASP A 35 19.46 -4.54 6.68
C ASP A 35 18.08 -3.89 6.64
N PHE A 36 17.85 -2.95 5.73
CA PHE A 36 16.54 -2.28 5.60
C PHE A 36 15.38 -3.25 5.30
N LEU A 37 15.66 -4.47 4.83
CA LEU A 37 14.66 -5.50 4.58
C LEU A 37 14.08 -6.09 5.88
N LYS A 38 14.76 -5.90 7.02
CA LYS A 38 14.34 -6.36 8.35
C LYS A 38 13.35 -5.40 9.03
N GLU A 39 13.26 -4.16 8.55
CA GLU A 39 12.38 -3.14 9.09
C GLU A 39 10.92 -3.53 8.99
N GLN A 40 10.10 -3.08 9.93
CA GLN A 40 8.66 -3.29 9.90
C GLN A 40 8.01 -2.22 9.01
N GLU A 41 7.76 -2.56 7.75
CA GLU A 41 7.11 -1.68 6.78
C GLU A 41 5.94 -2.40 6.10
N ALA A 42 4.93 -1.62 5.68
CA ALA A 42 3.79 -2.13 4.95
C ALA A 42 3.96 -1.83 3.46
N THR A 43 3.61 -2.78 2.60
CA THR A 43 3.79 -2.68 1.15
C THR A 43 2.48 -2.88 0.42
N PHE A 44 2.32 -2.19 -0.71
CA PHE A 44 1.39 -2.55 -1.76
C PHE A 44 2.18 -2.92 -3.01
N VAL A 45 1.87 -4.08 -3.59
CA VAL A 45 2.41 -4.49 -4.89
C VAL A 45 1.31 -4.37 -5.92
N THR A 46 1.57 -3.59 -6.95
CA THR A 46 0.68 -3.38 -8.09
C THR A 46 1.32 -3.97 -9.34
N LEU A 47 0.58 -4.81 -10.02
CA LEU A 47 0.95 -5.38 -11.30
C LEU A 47 0.16 -4.67 -12.39
N THR A 48 0.84 -4.30 -13.46
CA THR A 48 0.19 -3.77 -14.66
C THR A 48 0.58 -4.59 -15.88
N LEU A 49 -0.36 -4.79 -16.80
CA LEU A 49 -0.15 -5.46 -18.08
C LEU A 49 -0.69 -4.55 -19.18
N ASN A 50 0.16 -4.22 -20.16
CA ASN A 50 -0.17 -3.29 -21.24
C ASN A 50 -0.74 -1.94 -20.73
N GLY A 51 -0.18 -1.44 -19.62
CA GLY A 51 -0.61 -0.19 -18.98
C GLY A 51 -1.91 -0.26 -18.18
N LYS A 52 -2.53 -1.44 -18.07
CA LYS A 52 -3.77 -1.64 -17.29
C LYS A 52 -3.49 -2.40 -16.01
N LEU A 53 -4.26 -2.13 -14.95
CA LEU A 53 -4.19 -2.86 -13.69
C LEU A 53 -4.44 -4.36 -13.92
N ARG A 54 -3.55 -5.22 -13.40
CA ARG A 54 -3.61 -6.68 -13.50
C ARG A 54 -3.67 -7.39 -12.14
N GLY A 55 -3.38 -6.64 -11.07
CA GLY A 55 -3.50 -7.08 -9.69
C GLY A 55 -2.93 -6.03 -8.75
N CYS A 56 -3.51 -5.86 -7.56
CA CYS A 56 -2.97 -4.99 -6.52
C CYS A 56 -3.39 -5.50 -5.15
N ILE A 57 -2.41 -5.90 -4.34
CA ILE A 57 -2.60 -6.34 -2.96
C ILE A 57 -1.53 -5.69 -2.08
N GLY A 58 -1.91 -5.39 -0.85
CA GLY A 58 -0.99 -4.82 0.11
C GLY A 58 -1.49 -4.83 1.54
N SER A 59 -0.56 -4.44 2.40
CA SER A 59 -0.75 -4.30 3.84
C SER A 59 -0.90 -2.81 4.19
N LEU A 60 -1.88 -2.49 5.03
CA LEU A 60 -2.11 -1.11 5.49
C LEU A 60 -1.28 -0.75 6.74
N ILE A 61 -0.88 -1.76 7.50
CA ILE A 61 -0.07 -1.62 8.71
C ILE A 61 1.09 -2.60 8.61
N ALA A 62 2.26 -2.13 9.01
CA ALA A 62 3.43 -2.97 9.17
C ALA A 62 3.18 -4.00 10.29
N HIS A 63 3.16 -5.27 9.93
CA HIS A 63 2.93 -6.38 10.86
C HIS A 63 3.90 -7.54 10.64
N ARG A 64 4.83 -7.37 9.69
CA ARG A 64 5.94 -8.25 9.38
C ARG A 64 7.06 -7.43 8.76
N THR A 65 8.23 -8.05 8.56
CA THR A 65 9.37 -7.40 7.93
C THR A 65 9.04 -6.94 6.51
N LEU A 66 9.70 -5.89 6.01
CA LEU A 66 9.56 -5.41 4.64
C LEU A 66 9.76 -6.54 3.63
N PHE A 67 10.76 -7.41 3.87
CA PHE A 67 10.98 -8.59 3.04
C PHE A 67 9.75 -9.50 2.99
N ASP A 68 9.26 -9.90 4.17
CA ASP A 68 8.14 -10.84 4.24
C ASP A 68 6.88 -10.23 3.67
N ASP A 69 6.61 -8.95 3.95
CA ASP A 69 5.43 -8.24 3.45
C ASP A 69 5.45 -8.15 1.93
N LEU A 70 6.61 -7.80 1.36
CA LEU A 70 6.80 -7.69 -0.08
C LEU A 70 6.61 -9.03 -0.80
N ILE A 71 7.21 -10.12 -0.28
CA ILE A 71 7.05 -11.46 -0.87
C ILE A 71 5.57 -11.87 -0.89
N ASN A 72 4.90 -11.70 0.24
CA ASN A 72 3.49 -12.11 0.38
C ASN A 72 2.58 -11.28 -0.53
N ASN A 73 2.75 -9.95 -0.53
CA ASN A 73 1.92 -9.06 -1.33
C ASN A 73 2.20 -9.18 -2.83
N ALA A 74 3.43 -9.45 -3.25
CA ALA A 74 3.74 -9.72 -4.65
C ALA A 74 3.03 -10.98 -5.17
N LYS A 75 3.09 -12.07 -4.40
CA LYS A 75 2.36 -13.31 -4.72
C LYS A 75 0.86 -13.11 -4.71
N ALA A 76 0.33 -12.45 -3.69
CA ALA A 76 -1.10 -12.20 -3.57
C ALA A 76 -1.62 -11.29 -4.71
N ALA A 77 -0.87 -10.26 -5.10
CA ALA A 77 -1.22 -9.41 -6.24
C ALA A 77 -1.25 -10.21 -7.55
N ALA A 78 -0.38 -11.19 -7.73
CA ALA A 78 -0.35 -12.04 -8.91
C ALA A 78 -1.45 -13.11 -8.93
N PHE A 79 -1.77 -13.72 -7.78
CA PHE A 79 -2.53 -14.98 -7.77
C PHE A 79 -3.79 -14.97 -6.89
N SER A 80 -4.01 -13.93 -6.09
CA SER A 80 -5.06 -13.90 -5.06
C SER A 80 -5.86 -12.61 -5.03
N ASP A 81 -5.66 -11.69 -5.98
CA ASP A 81 -6.53 -10.53 -6.14
C ASP A 81 -7.89 -11.00 -6.68
N PRO A 82 -8.99 -10.87 -5.91
CA PRO A 82 -10.30 -11.45 -6.25
C PRO A 82 -10.93 -10.84 -7.50
N ARG A 83 -10.39 -9.72 -8.01
CA ARG A 83 -10.87 -9.05 -9.23
C ARG A 83 -10.32 -9.68 -10.50
N PHE A 84 -9.30 -10.54 -10.40
CA PHE A 84 -8.59 -11.10 -11.54
C PHE A 84 -8.36 -12.60 -11.41
N ASN A 85 -8.25 -13.29 -12.53
CA ASN A 85 -7.75 -14.67 -12.53
C ASN A 85 -6.26 -14.69 -12.16
N PRO A 86 -5.77 -15.81 -11.58
CA PRO A 86 -4.34 -15.99 -11.31
C PRO A 86 -3.48 -15.68 -12.54
N LEU A 87 -2.34 -15.02 -12.32
CA LEU A 87 -1.40 -14.64 -13.37
C LEU A 87 -0.86 -15.87 -14.10
N THR A 88 -0.82 -15.83 -15.43
CA THR A 88 -0.20 -16.89 -16.24
C THR A 88 1.28 -16.63 -16.47
N LYS A 89 2.04 -17.66 -16.86
CA LYS A 89 3.47 -17.52 -17.16
C LYS A 89 3.73 -16.53 -18.29
N ASP A 90 2.94 -16.57 -19.36
CA ASP A 90 3.07 -15.66 -20.51
C ASP A 90 2.75 -14.20 -20.14
N GLU A 91 1.84 -13.98 -19.18
CA GLU A 91 1.57 -12.64 -18.66
C GLU A 91 2.71 -12.17 -17.75
N PHE A 92 3.27 -13.05 -16.92
CA PHE A 92 4.39 -12.73 -16.03
C PHE A 92 5.60 -12.16 -16.75
N GLU A 93 5.88 -12.62 -17.98
CA GLU A 93 6.98 -12.07 -18.80
C GLU A 93 6.72 -10.64 -19.28
N LYS A 94 5.47 -10.16 -19.20
CA LYS A 94 5.01 -8.88 -19.77
C LYS A 94 4.50 -7.87 -18.74
N ILE A 95 4.33 -8.29 -17.49
CA ILE A 95 3.87 -7.38 -16.44
C ILE A 95 4.94 -6.34 -16.11
N LYS A 96 4.49 -5.21 -15.60
CA LYS A 96 5.33 -4.26 -14.86
C LYS A 96 4.94 -4.26 -13.38
N ILE A 97 5.95 -4.17 -12.52
CA ILE A 97 5.77 -4.15 -11.07
C ILE A 97 5.94 -2.72 -10.54
N GLU A 98 4.98 -2.28 -9.72
CA GLU A 98 5.06 -1.09 -8.89
C GLU A 98 4.94 -1.49 -7.42
N ILE A 99 5.86 -1.03 -6.58
CA ILE A 99 5.86 -1.24 -5.13
C ILE A 99 5.61 0.10 -4.47
N SER A 100 4.61 0.18 -3.59
CA SER A 100 4.41 1.31 -2.69
C SER A 100 4.77 0.88 -1.27
N ILE A 101 5.78 1.52 -0.69
CA ILE A 101 6.14 1.34 0.73
C ILE A 101 5.43 2.42 1.53
N LEU A 102 4.67 2.02 2.54
CA LEU A 102 3.98 2.93 3.43
C LEU A 102 4.88 3.26 4.62
N THR A 103 5.03 4.55 4.93
CA THR A 103 5.65 4.96 6.19
C THR A 103 4.80 4.50 7.35
N LYS A 104 5.41 4.42 8.54
CA LYS A 104 4.65 4.23 9.77
C LYS A 104 3.59 5.34 9.90
N PRO A 105 2.32 5.02 10.18
CA PRO A 105 1.31 6.03 10.44
C PRO A 105 1.62 6.79 11.72
N GLU A 106 1.60 8.10 11.64
CA GLU A 106 1.80 9.00 12.78
C GLU A 106 0.49 9.72 13.11
N PRO A 107 0.12 9.84 14.40
CA PRO A 107 -1.05 10.60 14.81
C PRO A 107 -0.99 12.05 14.32
N LEU A 108 -2.10 12.54 13.76
CA LEU A 108 -2.24 13.93 13.38
C LEU A 108 -3.19 14.61 14.38
N GLU A 109 -2.64 15.37 15.31
CA GLU A 109 -3.41 16.15 16.27
C GLU A 109 -4.10 17.34 15.59
N TYR A 110 -5.39 17.52 15.85
CA TYR A 110 -6.19 18.62 15.31
C TYR A 110 -7.34 19.01 16.23
N LYS A 111 -7.82 20.26 16.11
CA LYS A 111 -8.88 20.82 16.96
C LYS A 111 -10.28 20.76 16.35
N ASP A 112 -10.38 20.88 15.02
CA ASP A 112 -11.63 20.88 14.25
C ASP A 112 -11.34 20.51 12.78
N PHE A 113 -12.38 20.39 11.96
CA PHE A 113 -12.22 20.00 10.56
C PHE A 113 -11.49 21.04 9.69
N GLU A 114 -11.56 22.34 10.04
CA GLU A 114 -10.81 23.38 9.31
C GLU A 114 -9.31 23.29 9.61
N ASP A 115 -8.95 23.02 10.87
CA ASP A 115 -7.57 22.74 11.27
C ASP A 115 -7.04 21.46 10.62
N LEU A 116 -7.84 20.39 10.60
CA LEU A 116 -7.47 19.14 9.92
C LEU A 116 -7.24 19.38 8.42
N LYS A 117 -8.14 20.13 7.76
CA LYS A 117 -8.02 20.50 6.35
C LYS A 117 -6.74 21.27 6.07
N SER A 118 -6.32 22.16 6.97
CA SER A 118 -5.07 22.92 6.83
C SER A 118 -3.80 22.06 6.97
N LYS A 119 -3.90 20.92 7.66
CA LYS A 119 -2.76 20.03 7.96
C LYS A 119 -2.62 18.85 7.00
N LEU A 120 -3.72 18.38 6.41
CA LEU A 120 -3.66 17.32 5.40
C LEU A 120 -3.08 17.88 4.09
N ILE A 121 -2.13 17.14 3.52
CA ILE A 121 -1.50 17.52 2.25
C ILE A 121 -2.01 16.53 1.18
N PRO A 122 -2.89 16.99 0.26
CA PRO A 122 -3.37 16.16 -0.84
C PRO A 122 -2.21 15.55 -1.64
N LYS A 123 -2.42 14.33 -2.14
CA LYS A 123 -1.45 13.52 -2.91
C LYS A 123 -0.18 13.11 -2.16
N LYS A 124 0.04 13.64 -0.95
CA LYS A 124 1.16 13.27 -0.08
C LYS A 124 0.71 12.37 1.07
N HIS A 125 -0.32 12.78 1.80
CA HIS A 125 -0.81 12.03 2.95
C HIS A 125 -1.84 10.96 2.54
N GLY A 126 -1.54 9.72 2.89
CA GLY A 126 -2.54 8.70 3.15
C GLY A 126 -3.12 8.93 4.53
N VAL A 127 -4.41 8.66 4.70
CA VAL A 127 -5.17 9.01 5.89
C VAL A 127 -5.83 7.76 6.44
N ILE A 128 -5.57 7.47 7.71
CA ILE A 128 -6.26 6.45 8.48
C ILE A 128 -7.23 7.16 9.41
N LEU A 129 -8.50 6.78 9.31
CA LEU A 129 -9.57 7.27 10.17
C LEU A 129 -10.00 6.16 11.11
N GLN A 130 -10.10 6.48 12.41
CA GLN A 130 -10.66 5.59 13.41
C GLN A 130 -11.67 6.32 14.31
N LEU A 131 -12.85 5.73 14.48
CA LEU A 131 -13.90 6.24 15.38
C LEU A 131 -14.83 5.11 15.79
N ASP A 132 -15.17 4.99 17.08
CA ASP A 132 -16.13 4.01 17.61
C ASP A 132 -15.88 2.56 17.14
N GLY A 133 -14.62 2.13 17.12
CA GLY A 133 -14.22 0.79 16.65
C GLY A 133 -14.23 0.62 15.12
N HIS A 134 -14.74 1.60 14.37
CA HIS A 134 -14.67 1.64 12.92
C HIS A 134 -13.33 2.17 12.47
N ARG A 135 -12.80 1.62 11.37
CA ARG A 135 -11.51 2.00 10.82
C ARG A 135 -11.50 1.90 9.31
N ALA A 136 -11.03 2.96 8.64
CA ALA A 136 -10.75 2.93 7.21
C ALA A 136 -9.50 3.73 6.87
N THR A 137 -9.06 3.57 5.62
CA THR A 137 -7.91 4.29 5.11
C THR A 137 -8.00 4.53 3.61
N PHE A 138 -7.41 5.64 3.20
CA PHE A 138 -7.12 5.96 1.81
C PHE A 138 -5.63 6.20 1.62
N LEU A 139 -5.11 5.67 0.50
CA LEU A 139 -3.76 5.94 0.03
C LEU A 139 -3.66 7.38 -0.51
N PRO A 140 -2.45 7.98 -0.57
CA PRO A 140 -2.28 9.33 -1.11
C PRO A 140 -2.83 9.52 -2.54
N GLN A 141 -2.84 8.47 -3.36
CA GLN A 141 -3.34 8.55 -4.73
C GLN A 141 -4.86 8.75 -4.85
N VAL A 142 -5.64 8.48 -3.79
CA VAL A 142 -7.10 8.66 -3.82
C VAL A 142 -7.47 10.14 -3.98
N TRP A 143 -6.57 11.06 -3.59
CA TRP A 143 -6.71 12.49 -3.85
C TRP A 143 -6.81 12.85 -5.34
N ASP A 144 -6.41 11.96 -6.27
CA ASP A 144 -6.59 12.18 -7.71
C ASP A 144 -8.06 11.98 -8.15
N GLU A 145 -8.83 11.18 -7.41
CA GLU A 145 -10.26 10.95 -7.67
C GLU A 145 -11.15 11.82 -6.79
N LEU A 146 -10.73 12.07 -5.54
CA LEU A 146 -11.44 12.88 -4.54
C LEU A 146 -10.65 14.16 -4.27
N SER A 147 -10.86 15.16 -5.11
CA SER A 147 -10.00 16.35 -5.16
C SER A 147 -10.25 17.35 -4.03
N THR A 148 -11.41 17.29 -3.35
CA THR A 148 -11.73 18.17 -2.22
C THR A 148 -11.59 17.44 -0.89
N PHE A 149 -11.23 18.19 0.17
CA PHE A 149 -11.14 17.66 1.52
C PHE A 149 -12.48 17.09 1.99
N GLU A 150 -13.57 17.78 1.69
CA GLU A 150 -14.93 17.42 2.07
C GLU A 150 -15.34 16.09 1.43
N GLU A 151 -15.13 15.92 0.12
CA GLU A 151 -15.39 14.66 -0.58
C GLU A 151 -14.53 13.53 -0.02
N PHE A 152 -13.23 13.78 0.17
CA PHE A 152 -12.30 12.79 0.72
C PHE A 152 -12.75 12.28 2.09
N MET A 153 -13.09 13.18 3.01
CA MET A 153 -13.51 12.83 4.37
C MET A 153 -14.87 12.12 4.39
N VAL A 154 -15.83 12.57 3.57
CA VAL A 154 -17.14 11.91 3.43
C VAL A 154 -16.99 10.46 2.98
N HIS A 155 -16.23 10.22 1.91
CA HIS A 155 -16.01 8.88 1.38
C HIS A 155 -15.18 8.01 2.34
N LEU A 156 -14.22 8.61 3.05
CA LEU A 156 -13.42 7.88 4.04
C LEU A 156 -14.27 7.42 5.23
N CYS A 157 -15.19 8.27 5.71
CA CYS A 157 -16.17 7.91 6.72
C CYS A 157 -17.08 6.78 6.24
N GLN A 158 -17.64 6.90 5.03
CA GLN A 158 -18.49 5.87 4.45
C GLN A 158 -17.76 4.54 4.30
N LYS A 159 -16.48 4.56 3.87
CA LYS A 159 -15.63 3.38 3.81
C LYS A 159 -15.38 2.75 5.17
N ALA A 160 -15.35 3.55 6.24
CA ALA A 160 -15.29 3.06 7.61
C ALA A 160 -16.64 2.50 8.11
N GLY A 161 -17.74 2.67 7.36
CA GLY A 161 -19.09 2.33 7.80
C GLY A 161 -19.73 3.42 8.68
N LEU A 162 -19.18 4.63 8.68
CA LEU A 162 -19.67 5.76 9.47
C LEU A 162 -20.55 6.70 8.64
N ASN A 163 -21.52 7.34 9.29
CA ASN A 163 -22.30 8.42 8.69
C ASN A 163 -21.58 9.77 8.91
N PRO A 164 -21.06 10.43 7.86
CA PRO A 164 -20.29 11.68 8.00
C PRO A 164 -21.10 12.85 8.56
N GLN A 165 -22.44 12.80 8.50
CA GLN A 165 -23.32 13.83 9.06
C GLN A 165 -23.68 13.59 10.54
N LYS A 166 -23.36 12.41 11.07
CA LYS A 166 -23.75 11.97 12.42
C LYS A 166 -22.59 11.31 13.17
N LEU A 167 -21.43 11.94 13.12
CA LEU A 167 -20.27 11.49 13.91
C LEU A 167 -20.52 11.79 15.39
N SER A 168 -20.19 10.84 16.26
CA SER A 168 -20.30 10.97 17.72
C SER A 168 -19.29 11.97 18.29
N THR A 169 -18.10 12.05 17.69
CA THR A 169 -16.99 12.93 18.03
C THR A 169 -16.08 13.09 16.80
N TYR A 170 -15.07 13.97 16.88
CA TYR A 170 -13.98 13.97 15.91
C TYR A 170 -13.25 12.61 15.90
N PRO A 171 -13.00 12.03 14.71
CA PRO A 171 -12.26 10.78 14.60
C PRO A 171 -10.79 10.94 15.00
N LYS A 172 -10.15 9.86 15.44
CA LYS A 172 -8.70 9.81 15.47
C LYS A 172 -8.18 9.74 14.04
N ILE A 173 -7.25 10.63 13.68
CA ILE A 173 -6.59 10.64 12.38
C ILE A 173 -5.11 10.28 12.53
N GLU A 174 -4.64 9.38 11.70
CA GLU A 174 -3.21 9.11 11.49
C GLU A 174 -2.87 9.33 10.02
N THR A 175 -1.69 9.86 9.75
CA THR A 175 -1.19 10.08 8.39
C THR A 175 0.06 9.26 8.11
N TYR A 176 0.19 8.80 6.87
CA TYR A 176 1.38 8.14 6.36
C TYR A 176 1.66 8.60 4.94
N GLU A 177 2.87 8.37 4.44
CA GLU A 177 3.25 8.62 3.06
C GLU A 177 3.43 7.30 2.32
N ALA A 178 3.29 7.31 0.98
CA ALA A 178 3.55 6.15 0.14
C ALA A 178 4.73 6.44 -0.79
N ILE A 179 5.87 5.78 -0.56
CA ILE A 179 7.05 5.87 -1.40
C ILE A 179 6.88 4.87 -2.55
N LYS A 180 6.71 5.40 -3.77
CA LYS A 180 6.49 4.60 -4.98
C LYS A 180 7.81 4.23 -5.65
N ILE A 181 7.93 2.96 -6.00
CA ILE A 181 9.04 2.36 -6.72
C ILE A 181 8.47 1.65 -7.94
N LYS A 182 8.96 1.98 -9.14
CA LYS A 182 8.45 1.44 -10.40
C LYS A 182 9.61 0.93 -11.26
N GLU A 183 9.35 -0.10 -12.05
CA GLU A 183 10.24 -0.57 -13.13
C GLU A 183 10.41 0.45 -14.26
#